data_AF-A0A1S2PR61-F1
#
_entry.id   AF-A0A1S2PR61-F1
#
_cell.length_a   1.000
_cell.length_b   1.000
_cell.length_c   1.000
_cell.angle_alpha   90.00
_cell.angle_beta   90.00
_cell.angle_gamma   90.00
#
_symmetry.space_group_name_H-M   'P 1'
#
loop_
_entity.id
_entity.type
_entity.pdbx_description
1 polymer ?
#
loop_
_entity_poly.entity_id
_entity_poly.type
_entity_poly.pdbx_seq_one_letter_code
_entity_poly.pdbx_strand_id
1 'polypeptide(L)'
;MTQAAEPDAERALPQRLVALLTGHLDVEVVPEQLTAATTFESLGMDSLSLMELVVAAEQEYGIVLVEGELDLFPASTLADAAQAFEHAA
;
A
#
# COMPACT_ATOMS: atom_id res chain seq x y z
N MET A 1 31.24 12.88 14.83
CA MET A 1 30.78 11.61 15.43
C MET A 1 29.27 11.74 15.52
N THR A 2 28.39 11.15 14.72
CA THR A 2 28.45 10.12 13.67
C THR A 2 27.21 10.39 12.79
N GLN A 3 27.37 10.35 11.48
CA GLN A 3 26.27 10.38 10.50
C GLN A 3 25.49 9.05 10.55
N ALA A 4 24.16 9.10 10.63
CA ALA A 4 23.18 8.11 10.15
C ALA A 4 21.80 8.49 10.73
N ALA A 5 20.72 8.79 10.01
CA ALA A 5 20.43 8.79 8.58
C ALA A 5 19.17 9.65 8.38
N GLU A 6 19.27 10.77 7.66
CA GLU A 6 18.12 11.43 7.03
C GLU A 6 18.65 11.85 5.65
N PRO A 7 18.11 11.35 4.52
CA PRO A 7 16.68 11.23 4.24
C PRO A 7 16.29 9.89 3.59
N ASP A 8 15.47 9.07 4.25
CA ASP A 8 14.43 8.36 3.49
C ASP A 8 13.15 9.18 3.65
N ALA A 9 13.25 10.41 3.15
CA ALA A 9 12.08 11.09 2.67
C ALA A 9 11.49 10.17 1.59
N GLU A 10 10.25 9.74 1.81
CA GLU A 10 9.28 9.82 0.73
C GLU A 10 9.60 8.99 -0.53
N ARG A 11 9.66 7.66 -0.43
CA ARG A 11 8.71 6.95 -1.32
C ARG A 11 7.32 7.23 -0.78
N ALA A 12 6.87 8.46 -1.01
CA ALA A 12 5.53 8.88 -0.67
C ALA A 12 4.63 7.85 -1.31
N LEU A 13 3.92 7.11 -0.47
CA LEU A 13 2.96 6.13 -0.95
C LEU A 13 2.04 6.86 -1.93
N PRO A 14 1.69 6.24 -3.07
CA PRO A 14 0.80 6.85 -4.02
C PRO A 14 -0.42 7.36 -3.27
N GLN A 15 -0.80 8.63 -3.48
CA GLN A 15 -1.95 9.20 -2.76
C GLN A 15 -3.21 8.35 -2.97
N ARG A 16 -3.32 7.70 -4.13
CA ARG A 16 -4.35 6.71 -4.47
C ARG A 16 -4.31 5.48 -3.54
N LEU A 17 -3.13 4.91 -3.30
CA LEU A 17 -2.96 3.80 -2.37
C LEU A 17 -3.33 4.21 -0.94
N VAL A 18 -2.83 5.36 -0.47
CA VAL A 18 -3.18 5.89 0.86
C VAL A 18 -4.69 6.11 0.97
N ALA A 19 -5.32 6.69 -0.04
CA ALA A 19 -6.76 6.91 -0.06
C ALA A 19 -7.54 5.59 0.03
N LEU A 20 -7.14 4.55 -0.71
CA LEU A 20 -7.76 3.22 -0.61
C LEU A 20 -7.58 2.61 0.78
N LEU A 21 -6.38 2.69 1.34
CA LEU A 21 -6.06 2.18 2.68
C LEU A 21 -6.89 2.88 3.77
N THR A 22 -7.08 4.20 3.68
CA THR A 22 -7.84 4.98 4.66
C THR A 22 -9.35 5.01 4.40
N GLY A 23 -9.77 4.73 3.17
CA GLY A 23 -11.15 4.94 2.72
C GLY A 23 -11.97 3.66 2.58
N HIS A 24 -11.35 2.55 2.19
CA HIS A 24 -12.04 1.26 1.99
C HIS A 24 -11.86 0.30 3.15
N LEU A 25 -10.75 0.44 3.86
CA LEU A 25 -10.39 -0.44 4.95
C LEU A 25 -10.59 0.40 6.19
N ASP A 26 -11.59 0.03 7.01
CA ASP A 26 -11.96 0.63 8.30
C ASP A 26 -10.84 0.43 9.33
N VAL A 27 -9.62 0.74 8.93
CA VAL A 27 -8.40 0.58 9.67
C VAL A 27 -8.14 1.95 10.25
N GLU A 28 -8.03 2.02 11.58
CA GLU A 28 -7.65 3.24 12.31
C GLU A 28 -6.16 3.57 12.08
N VAL A 29 -5.75 3.69 10.81
CA VAL A 29 -4.39 4.05 10.42
C VAL A 29 -4.34 5.53 10.08
N VAL A 30 -3.48 6.22 10.81
CA VAL A 30 -3.16 7.61 10.52
C VAL A 30 -2.25 7.61 9.28
N PRO A 31 -2.57 8.34 8.21
CA PRO A 31 -1.76 8.35 6.99
C PRO A 31 -0.30 8.79 7.25
N GLU A 32 -0.07 9.60 8.29
CA GLU A 32 1.26 10.03 8.74
C GLU A 32 2.12 8.89 9.34
N GLN A 33 1.50 7.78 9.73
CA GLN A 33 2.18 6.58 10.25
C GLN A 33 2.39 5.50 9.17
N LEU A 34 1.80 5.67 7.98
CA LEU A 34 1.99 4.75 6.88
C LEU A 34 3.35 5.01 6.24
N THR A 35 4.24 4.02 6.35
CA THR A 35 5.57 4.09 5.73
C THR A 35 5.68 3.04 4.63
N ALA A 36 6.57 3.28 3.67
CA ALA A 36 6.86 2.32 2.61
C ALA A 36 7.28 0.94 3.17
N ALA A 37 7.92 0.91 4.34
CA ALA A 37 8.35 -0.33 5.02
C ALA A 37 7.24 -1.00 5.84
N THR A 38 6.10 -0.35 6.06
CA THR A 38 4.99 -0.92 6.82
C THR A 38 4.40 -2.09 6.04
N THR A 39 4.12 -3.21 6.71
CA THR A 39 3.45 -4.37 6.10
C THR A 39 1.95 -4.27 6.24
N PHE A 40 1.23 -4.92 5.32
CA PHE A 40 -0.24 -5.01 5.39
C PHE A 40 -0.74 -5.70 6.65
N GLU A 41 -0.06 -6.76 7.10
CA GLU A 41 -0.35 -7.45 8.35
C GLU A 41 -0.22 -6.52 9.57
N SER A 42 0.76 -5.61 9.57
CA SER A 42 0.92 -4.63 10.66
C SER A 42 -0.23 -3.63 10.72
N LEU A 43 -0.93 -3.42 9.60
CA LEU A 43 -2.14 -2.60 9.52
C LEU A 43 -3.40 -3.40 9.90
N GLY A 44 -3.26 -4.69 10.26
CA GLY A 44 -4.40 -5.58 10.49
C GLY A 44 -5.12 -5.98 9.20
N MET A 45 -4.44 -5.91 8.06
CA MET A 45 -5.02 -6.22 6.76
C MET A 45 -4.83 -7.70 6.43
N ASP A 46 -5.95 -8.43 6.38
CA ASP A 46 -5.97 -9.84 6.01
C ASP A 46 -5.98 -10.03 4.48
N SER A 47 -5.81 -11.28 4.02
CA SER A 47 -5.87 -11.61 2.59
C SER A 47 -7.19 -11.19 1.92
N LEU A 48 -8.32 -11.23 2.65
CA LEU A 48 -9.61 -10.77 2.15
C LEU A 48 -9.62 -9.26 1.94
N SER A 49 -9.14 -8.51 2.92
CA SER A 49 -9.01 -7.06 2.88
C SER A 49 -8.10 -6.59 1.75
N LEU A 50 -7.02 -7.33 1.47
CA LEU A 50 -6.15 -7.08 0.31
C LEU A 50 -6.86 -7.31 -1.02
N MET A 51 -7.69 -8.34 -1.10
CA MET A 51 -8.47 -8.63 -2.30
C MET A 51 -9.54 -7.54 -2.53
N GLU A 52 -10.16 -7.03 -1.47
CA GLU A 52 -11.06 -5.87 -1.53
C GLU A 52 -10.32 -4.60 -1.93
N LEU A 53 -9.09 -4.36 -1.43
CA LEU A 53 -8.23 -3.25 -1.84
C LEU A 53 -7.97 -3.27 -3.34
N VAL A 54 -7.65 -4.44 -3.90
CA VAL A 54 -7.43 -4.63 -5.33
C VAL A 54 -8.69 -4.27 -6.11
N VAL A 55 -9.83 -4.87 -5.76
CA VAL A 55 -11.13 -4.60 -6.42
C VAL A 55 -11.50 -3.11 -6.34
N ALA A 56 -11.27 -2.47 -5.19
CA ALA A 56 -11.51 -1.04 -5.02
C ALA A 56 -10.59 -0.20 -5.92
N ALA A 57 -9.32 -0.58 -6.07
CA ALA A 57 -8.39 0.08 -6.98
C ALA A 57 -8.85 -0.02 -8.45
N GLU A 58 -9.35 -1.18 -8.86
CA GLU A 58 -9.87 -1.37 -10.22
C GLU A 58 -11.14 -0.54 -10.44
N GLN A 59 -12.05 -0.53 -9.47
CA GLN A 59 -13.34 0.16 -9.58
C GLN A 59 -13.22 1.68 -9.48
N GLU A 60 -12.35 2.18 -8.60
CA GLU A 60 -12.19 3.61 -8.33
C GLU A 60 -11.21 4.29 -9.29
N TYR A 61 -10.12 3.60 -9.65
CA TYR A 61 -9.06 4.18 -10.46
C TYR A 61 -8.87 3.50 -11.82
N GLY A 62 -9.60 2.42 -12.12
CA GLY A 62 -9.45 1.67 -13.37
C GLY A 62 -8.14 0.89 -13.46
N ILE A 63 -7.44 0.70 -12.35
CA ILE A 63 -6.13 0.03 -12.31
C ILE A 63 -6.39 -1.47 -12.33
N VAL A 64 -5.99 -2.16 -13.41
CA VAL A 64 -6.16 -3.61 -13.51
C VAL A 64 -4.87 -4.28 -13.03
N LEU A 65 -4.99 -4.92 -11.88
CA LEU A 65 -3.87 -5.56 -11.20
C LEU A 65 -3.84 -7.02 -11.66
N VAL A 66 -2.96 -7.35 -12.62
CA VAL A 66 -2.91 -8.69 -13.24
C VAL A 66 -2.59 -9.75 -12.18
N GLU A 67 -3.47 -10.74 -12.04
CA GLU A 67 -3.29 -11.90 -11.16
C GLU A 67 -1.96 -12.61 -11.51
N GLY A 68 -0.96 -12.49 -10.62
CA GLY A 68 0.39 -13.06 -10.79
C GLY A 68 1.52 -12.03 -10.89
N GLU A 69 1.23 -10.76 -11.24
CA GLU A 69 2.17 -9.64 -11.07
C GLU A 69 2.01 -8.94 -9.73
N LEU A 70 0.81 -9.06 -9.13
CA LEU A 70 0.52 -8.63 -7.77
C LEU A 70 0.35 -9.80 -6.84
N ASP A 71 1.46 -10.17 -6.22
CA ASP A 71 1.47 -11.09 -5.09
C ASP A 71 1.42 -10.27 -3.78
N LEU A 72 0.29 -9.60 -3.56
CA LEU A 72 0.04 -8.93 -2.28
C LEU A 72 -0.34 -9.96 -1.24
N PHE A 73 0.54 -10.10 -0.27
CA PHE A 73 0.32 -10.87 0.92
C PHE A 73 0.28 -9.95 2.13
N PRO A 74 -0.27 -10.41 3.27
CA PRO A 74 -0.15 -9.68 4.53
C PRO A 74 1.30 -9.33 4.88
N ALA A 75 2.25 -10.19 4.51
CA ALA A 75 3.68 -9.96 4.69
C ALA A 75 4.29 -8.93 3.71
N SER A 76 3.60 -8.59 2.61
CA SER A 76 4.07 -7.58 1.65
C SER A 76 4.05 -6.19 2.28
N THR A 77 4.93 -5.32 1.79
CA THR A 77 5.05 -3.94 2.27
C THR A 77 4.20 -2.99 1.44
N LEU A 78 3.88 -1.83 2.00
CA LEU A 78 3.20 -0.77 1.25
C LEU A 78 4.03 -0.28 0.05
N ALA A 79 5.36 -0.36 0.12
CA ALA A 79 6.24 -0.09 -1.02
C ALA A 79 6.00 -1.05 -2.20
N ASP A 80 5.76 -2.32 -1.89
CA ASP A 80 5.55 -3.38 -2.88
C ASP A 80 4.25 -3.13 -3.64
N ALA A 81 3.18 -2.84 -2.90
CA ALA A 81 1.91 -2.42 -3.50
C ALA A 81 2.03 -1.10 -4.26
N ALA A 82 2.73 -0.11 -3.72
CA ALA A 82 2.95 1.15 -4.42
C ALA A 82 3.64 0.94 -5.77
N GLN A 83 4.66 0.09 -5.82
CA GLN A 83 5.34 -0.25 -7.07
C GLN A 83 4.38 -0.91 -8.05
N ALA A 84 3.55 -1.83 -7.59
CA ALA A 84 2.63 -2.53 -8.45
C ALA A 84 1.51 -1.63 -9.01
N PHE A 85 1.03 -0.68 -8.22
CA PHE A 85 0.08 0.35 -8.67
C PHE A 85 0.67 1.27 -9.76
N GLU A 86 1.96 1.60 -9.67
CA GLU A 86 2.65 2.41 -10.68
C GLU A 86 2.89 1.63 -11.99
N HIS A 87 3.11 0.32 -11.90
CA HIS A 87 3.27 -0.55 -13.06
C HIS A 87 1.96 -0.84 -13.80
N ALA A 88 0.82 -0.75 -13.09
CA ALA A 88 -0.51 -1.02 -13.64
C ALA A 88 -1.23 0.22 -14.22
N ALA A 89 -0.62 1.41 -14.14
CA ALA A 89 -1.13 2.69 -14.66
C ALA A 89 -0.58 3.03 -16.05
#